data_AF-A0A960JU82-F1
#
_entry.id   AF-A0A960JU82-F1
#
_cell.length_a   1.000
_cell.length_b   1.000
_cell.length_c   1.000
_cell.angle_alpha   90.00
_cell.angle_beta   90.00
_cell.angle_gamma   90.00
#
_symmetry.space_group_name_H-M   'P 1'
#
loop_
_entity.id
_entity.type
_entity.pdbx_description
1 polymer ?
#
loop_
_entity_poly.entity_id
_entity_poly.type
_entity_poly.pdbx_seq_one_letter_code
_entity_poly.pdbx_strand_id
1 'polypeptide(L)'
;IRDWIKLAVNRATATGAPAVFWLDKDRAHDAQLITKVQEELKNYDTSALTIEVLAPADACRYSIERIRKGEDTISVTGNVLRDYNTDLFPILELGTSAKMLSIVPLMNGGGLFETGAGGSAPKHVQQFVAENHLRWDSLGEFLALAVSFEHLASVANNPGAQVLADTLDAATARFLDEGRNPSRRCGEIDNRGSQYYLARYWAEELASQDANPDLAAQFAPVAKALVDGEQAITSELIEVQGNPVNLDGYYSPSTELATAAMRPSKTFNEAIALLG
;
A
#
# COMPACT_ATOMS: atom_id res chain seq x y z
N ILE A 1 -2.51 -6.95 -23.91
CA ILE A 1 -1.17 -7.15 -24.52
C ILE A 1 -0.52 -5.80 -24.85
N ARG A 2 -1.08 -4.97 -25.74
CA ARG A 2 -0.49 -3.63 -26.02
C ARG A 2 -0.29 -2.79 -24.78
N ASP A 3 -1.33 -2.66 -23.96
CA ASP A 3 -1.28 -1.90 -22.72
C ASP A 3 -0.29 -2.49 -21.69
N TRP A 4 -0.18 -3.83 -21.63
CA TRP A 4 0.82 -4.52 -20.82
C TRP A 4 2.26 -4.19 -21.24
N ILE A 5 2.53 -4.11 -22.55
CA ILE A 5 3.84 -3.72 -23.09
C ILE A 5 4.10 -2.23 -22.84
N LYS A 6 3.11 -1.37 -23.05
CA LYS A 6 3.18 0.05 -22.72
C LYS A 6 3.51 0.27 -21.24
N LEU A 7 2.84 -0.46 -20.34
CA LEU A 7 3.10 -0.38 -18.91
C LEU A 7 4.54 -0.81 -18.58
N ALA A 8 5.04 -1.89 -19.19
CA ALA A 8 6.42 -2.33 -19.00
C ALA A 8 7.44 -1.25 -19.42
N VAL A 9 7.24 -0.63 -20.59
CA VAL A 9 8.08 0.48 -21.07
C VAL A 9 8.01 1.66 -20.11
N ASN A 10 6.80 2.08 -19.70
CA ASN A 10 6.62 3.19 -18.77
C ASN A 10 7.35 2.95 -17.43
N ARG A 11 7.28 1.74 -16.88
CA ARG A 11 7.97 1.39 -15.63
C ARG A 11 9.48 1.32 -15.80
N ALA A 12 9.97 0.77 -16.89
CA ALA A 12 11.41 0.77 -17.22
C ALA A 12 11.94 2.22 -17.36
N THR A 13 11.23 3.09 -18.06
CA THR A 13 11.58 4.50 -18.20
C THR A 13 11.58 5.24 -16.86
N ALA A 14 10.55 5.03 -16.03
CA ALA A 14 10.43 5.73 -14.76
C ALA A 14 11.49 5.34 -13.72
N THR A 15 11.94 4.08 -13.75
CA THR A 15 12.85 3.53 -12.72
C THR A 15 14.29 3.39 -13.20
N GLY A 16 14.52 3.32 -14.51
CA GLY A 16 15.80 2.95 -15.11
C GLY A 16 16.18 1.47 -14.94
N ALA A 17 15.36 0.66 -14.26
CA ALA A 17 15.63 -0.76 -14.07
C ALA A 17 15.40 -1.56 -15.39
N PRO A 18 16.22 -2.58 -15.67
CA PRO A 18 15.96 -3.51 -16.77
C PRO A 18 14.59 -4.17 -16.65
N ALA A 19 13.85 -4.22 -17.76
CA ALA A 19 12.56 -4.93 -17.84
C ALA A 19 12.72 -6.22 -18.64
N VAL A 20 12.42 -7.35 -17.98
CA VAL A 20 12.58 -8.67 -18.58
C VAL A 20 11.19 -9.26 -18.80
N PHE A 21 10.85 -9.58 -20.06
CA PHE A 21 9.67 -10.36 -20.41
C PHE A 21 9.94 -11.85 -20.20
N TRP A 22 9.18 -12.49 -19.30
CA TRP A 22 9.37 -13.89 -18.93
C TRP A 22 8.51 -14.77 -19.85
N LEU A 23 9.05 -15.07 -21.03
CA LEU A 23 8.35 -15.78 -22.11
C LEU A 23 9.21 -16.91 -22.64
N ASP A 24 8.67 -18.12 -22.63
CA ASP A 24 9.36 -19.30 -23.14
C ASP A 24 9.03 -19.51 -24.62
N LYS A 25 10.00 -19.29 -25.52
CA LYS A 25 9.82 -19.48 -26.97
C LYS A 25 9.38 -20.90 -27.36
N ASP A 26 9.63 -21.90 -26.51
CA ASP A 26 9.26 -23.29 -26.77
C ASP A 26 7.80 -23.58 -26.36
N ARG A 27 7.14 -22.65 -25.65
CA ARG A 27 5.68 -22.66 -25.42
C ARG A 27 4.98 -21.92 -26.55
N ALA A 28 4.13 -22.63 -27.29
CA ALA A 28 3.40 -22.05 -28.43
C ALA A 28 2.62 -20.76 -28.10
N HIS A 29 2.05 -20.66 -26.90
CA HIS A 29 1.38 -19.44 -26.44
C HIS A 29 2.36 -18.27 -26.28
N ASP A 30 3.46 -18.49 -25.56
CA ASP A 30 4.47 -17.47 -25.29
C ASP A 30 5.18 -17.05 -26.58
N ALA A 31 5.45 -17.98 -27.51
CA ALA A 31 5.99 -17.65 -28.83
C ALA A 31 5.13 -16.61 -29.58
N GLN A 32 3.80 -16.72 -29.50
CA GLN A 32 2.90 -15.71 -30.08
C GLN A 32 2.94 -14.37 -29.33
N LEU A 33 3.14 -14.40 -28.01
CA LEU A 33 3.33 -13.19 -27.21
C LEU A 33 4.67 -12.50 -27.57
N ILE A 34 5.75 -13.25 -27.75
CA ILE A 34 7.07 -12.72 -28.14
C ILE A 34 6.96 -11.93 -29.44
N THR A 35 6.29 -12.47 -30.47
CA THR A 35 6.07 -11.73 -31.73
C THR A 35 5.34 -10.41 -31.48
N LYS A 36 4.29 -10.42 -30.65
CA LYS A 36 3.51 -9.20 -30.33
C LYS A 36 4.32 -8.19 -29.53
N VAL A 37 5.17 -8.66 -28.61
CA VAL A 37 6.11 -7.81 -27.85
C VAL A 37 7.07 -7.13 -28.82
N GLN A 38 7.72 -7.88 -29.70
CA GLN A 38 8.67 -7.34 -30.67
C GLN A 38 8.03 -6.35 -31.66
N GLU A 39 6.80 -6.60 -32.11
CA GLU A 39 6.07 -5.68 -32.98
C GLU A 39 5.68 -4.39 -32.27
N GLU A 40 5.11 -4.50 -31.07
CA GLU A 40 4.59 -3.36 -30.33
C GLU A 40 5.70 -2.48 -29.76
N LEU A 41 6.84 -3.04 -29.34
CA LEU A 41 7.99 -2.28 -28.84
C LEU A 41 8.53 -1.27 -29.86
N LYS A 42 8.31 -1.48 -31.17
CA LYS A 42 8.70 -0.53 -32.24
C LYS A 42 7.97 0.80 -32.17
N ASN A 43 6.85 0.87 -31.44
CA ASN A 43 6.06 2.09 -31.27
C ASN A 43 6.58 2.99 -30.12
N TYR A 44 7.61 2.58 -29.40
CA TYR A 44 8.15 3.29 -28.23
C TYR A 44 9.64 3.60 -28.42
N ASP A 45 10.09 4.72 -27.88
CA ASP A 45 11.53 4.97 -27.73
C ASP A 45 12.09 4.13 -26.59
N THR A 46 12.86 3.12 -26.95
CA THR A 46 13.48 2.15 -26.03
C THR A 46 15.00 2.26 -26.05
N SER A 47 15.56 3.29 -26.70
CA SER A 47 17.00 3.42 -26.95
C SER A 47 17.85 3.50 -25.66
N ALA A 48 17.29 4.08 -24.60
CA ALA A 48 17.92 4.18 -23.29
C ALA A 48 17.52 3.05 -22.32
N LEU A 49 16.67 2.12 -22.75
CA LEU A 49 16.10 1.08 -21.88
C LEU A 49 16.78 -0.27 -22.12
N THR A 50 16.98 -1.03 -21.03
CA THR A 50 17.32 -2.45 -21.13
C THR A 50 16.04 -3.26 -21.10
N ILE A 51 15.63 -3.80 -22.25
CA ILE A 51 14.45 -4.65 -22.38
C ILE A 51 14.87 -6.01 -22.96
N GLU A 52 14.65 -7.07 -22.19
CA GLU A 52 15.03 -8.44 -22.54
C GLU A 52 13.82 -9.35 -22.65
N VAL A 53 13.94 -10.42 -23.43
CA VAL A 53 12.94 -11.51 -23.49
C VAL A 53 13.66 -12.81 -23.15
N LEU A 54 13.39 -13.37 -21.97
CA LEU A 54 14.07 -14.55 -21.45
C LEU A 54 13.04 -15.61 -21.04
N ALA A 55 13.41 -16.89 -21.21
CA ALA A 55 12.60 -17.98 -20.66
C ALA A 55 12.50 -17.85 -19.13
N PRO A 56 11.40 -18.25 -18.48
CA PRO A 56 11.17 -17.97 -17.05
C PRO A 56 12.30 -18.39 -16.12
N ALA A 57 12.97 -19.53 -16.38
CA ALA A 57 14.09 -20.00 -15.57
C ALA A 57 15.33 -19.08 -15.70
N ASP A 58 15.63 -18.61 -16.90
CA ASP A 58 16.76 -17.73 -17.16
C ASP A 58 16.47 -16.30 -16.70
N ALA A 59 15.23 -15.83 -16.87
CA ALA A 59 14.76 -14.55 -16.34
C ALA A 59 14.87 -14.51 -14.82
N CYS A 60 14.44 -15.58 -14.13
CA CYS A 60 14.56 -15.71 -12.68
C CYS A 60 16.03 -15.71 -12.23
N ARG A 61 16.91 -16.44 -12.94
CA ARG A 61 18.36 -16.43 -12.66
C ARG A 61 18.95 -15.03 -12.82
N TYR A 62 18.66 -14.35 -13.92
CA TYR A 62 19.10 -12.99 -14.19
C TYR A 62 18.68 -12.03 -13.06
N SER A 63 17.40 -12.08 -12.66
CA SER A 63 16.88 -11.25 -11.56
C SER A 63 17.55 -11.56 -10.23
N ILE A 64 17.77 -12.84 -9.88
CA ILE A 64 18.41 -13.23 -8.61
C ILE A 64 19.91 -12.87 -8.58
N GLU A 65 20.60 -12.94 -9.71
CA GLU A 65 22.00 -12.50 -9.78
C GLU A 65 22.15 -11.00 -9.56
N ARG A 66 21.19 -10.20 -10.04
CA ARG A 66 21.12 -8.75 -9.84
C ARG A 66 20.71 -8.36 -8.42
N ILE A 67 19.65 -8.97 -7.88
CA ILE A 67 19.18 -8.64 -6.52
C ILE A 67 20.26 -8.92 -5.46
N ARG A 68 21.10 -9.96 -5.66
CA ARG A 68 22.24 -10.26 -4.78
C ARG A 68 23.37 -9.22 -4.82
N LYS A 69 23.38 -8.37 -5.85
CA LYS A 69 24.29 -7.22 -5.99
C LYS A 69 23.64 -5.90 -5.56
N GLY A 70 22.38 -5.94 -5.07
CA GLY A 70 21.61 -4.74 -4.74
C GLY A 70 21.08 -4.01 -5.98
N GLU A 71 20.89 -4.71 -7.09
CA GLU A 71 20.37 -4.15 -8.34
C GLU A 71 18.93 -4.63 -8.62
N ASP A 72 18.09 -3.74 -9.13
CA ASP A 72 16.67 -4.02 -9.38
C ASP A 72 16.42 -4.62 -10.78
N THR A 73 15.34 -5.40 -10.92
CA THR A 73 14.87 -5.92 -12.21
C THR A 73 13.35 -5.98 -12.25
N ILE A 74 12.73 -5.44 -13.29
CA ILE A 74 11.28 -5.53 -13.50
C ILE A 74 10.96 -6.87 -14.18
N SER A 75 10.18 -7.73 -13.51
CA SER A 75 9.62 -8.93 -14.16
C SER A 75 8.32 -8.60 -14.89
N VAL A 76 8.30 -8.77 -16.20
CA VAL A 76 7.14 -8.53 -17.07
C VAL A 76 6.56 -9.90 -17.47
N THR A 77 5.48 -10.30 -16.80
CA THR A 77 4.99 -11.69 -16.85
C THR A 77 3.54 -11.80 -17.36
N GLY A 78 3.13 -13.02 -17.71
CA GLY A 78 1.72 -13.37 -17.87
C GLY A 78 1.01 -13.57 -16.52
N ASN A 79 -0.31 -13.83 -16.55
CA ASN A 79 -1.17 -13.76 -15.36
C ASN A 79 -0.77 -14.72 -14.22
N VAL A 80 -0.38 -15.96 -14.52
CA VAL A 80 0.03 -16.93 -13.49
C VAL A 80 1.34 -16.53 -12.82
N LEU A 81 2.34 -16.15 -13.62
CA LEU A 81 3.64 -15.73 -13.09
C LEU A 81 3.57 -14.37 -12.38
N ARG A 82 2.62 -13.50 -12.72
CA ARG A 82 2.31 -12.30 -11.91
C ARG A 82 2.01 -12.74 -10.49
N ASP A 83 1.05 -13.65 -10.33
CA ASP A 83 0.61 -14.16 -9.02
C ASP A 83 1.77 -14.75 -8.21
N TYR A 84 2.57 -15.60 -8.84
CA TYR A 84 3.71 -16.25 -8.16
C TYR A 84 4.82 -15.26 -7.81
N ASN A 85 5.18 -14.37 -8.72
CA ASN A 85 6.30 -13.45 -8.50
C ASN A 85 5.95 -12.39 -7.45
N THR A 86 4.69 -11.93 -7.40
CA THR A 86 4.24 -10.95 -6.39
C THR A 86 4.10 -11.52 -4.97
N ASP A 87 4.14 -12.86 -4.82
CA ASP A 87 4.36 -13.48 -3.51
C ASP A 87 5.85 -13.75 -3.27
N LEU A 88 6.53 -14.40 -4.22
CA LEU A 88 7.89 -14.92 -4.05
C LEU A 88 8.90 -13.84 -3.64
N PHE A 89 9.01 -12.77 -4.43
CA PHE A 89 10.04 -11.75 -4.21
C PHE A 89 9.74 -10.89 -2.98
N PRO A 90 8.51 -10.38 -2.77
CA PRO A 90 8.18 -9.65 -1.55
C PRO A 90 8.38 -10.46 -0.26
N ILE A 91 8.08 -11.75 -0.26
CA ILE A 91 8.36 -12.60 0.91
C ILE A 91 9.87 -12.70 1.17
N LEU A 92 10.70 -12.82 0.14
CA LEU A 92 12.15 -12.88 0.29
C LEU A 92 12.76 -11.55 0.73
N GLU A 93 12.22 -10.43 0.25
CA GLU A 93 12.75 -9.08 0.49
C GLU A 93 12.23 -8.47 1.79
N LEU A 94 10.94 -8.64 2.08
CA LEU A 94 10.21 -7.95 3.16
C LEU A 94 9.68 -8.90 4.24
N GLY A 95 9.81 -10.22 4.04
CA GLY A 95 9.25 -11.24 4.95
C GLY A 95 7.73 -11.41 4.85
N THR A 96 7.07 -10.70 3.92
CA THR A 96 5.62 -10.76 3.69
C THR A 96 5.26 -10.18 2.31
N SER A 97 4.19 -10.68 1.68
CA SER A 97 3.62 -10.09 0.45
C SER A 97 2.49 -9.09 0.71
N ALA A 98 2.15 -8.83 1.97
CA ALA A 98 1.10 -7.89 2.34
C ALA A 98 1.52 -6.41 2.28
N LYS A 99 2.83 -6.12 2.11
CA LYS A 99 3.41 -4.77 2.16
C LYS A 99 3.87 -4.32 0.78
N MET A 100 2.93 -4.26 -0.17
CA MET A 100 3.22 -4.02 -1.58
C MET A 100 2.29 -2.96 -2.17
N LEU A 101 2.79 -2.21 -3.13
CA LEU A 101 1.96 -1.43 -4.05
C LEU A 101 1.39 -2.37 -5.11
N SER A 102 0.06 -2.46 -5.19
CA SER A 102 -0.65 -3.19 -6.26
C SER A 102 -1.55 -2.21 -7.03
N ILE A 103 -1.03 -1.71 -8.15
CA ILE A 103 -1.65 -0.66 -8.96
C ILE A 103 -2.13 -1.27 -10.27
N VAL A 104 -3.41 -1.07 -10.58
CA VAL A 104 -4.06 -1.51 -11.80
C VAL A 104 -4.52 -0.27 -12.59
N PRO A 105 -3.74 0.19 -13.58
CA PRO A 105 -4.19 1.22 -14.51
C PRO A 105 -5.39 0.70 -15.30
N LEU A 106 -6.55 1.32 -15.13
CA LEU A 106 -7.76 0.92 -15.85
C LEU A 106 -7.68 1.41 -17.30
N MET A 107 -8.14 0.57 -18.24
CA MET A 107 -8.07 0.88 -19.68
C MET A 107 -8.77 2.20 -20.06
N ASN A 108 -9.78 2.62 -19.28
CA ASN A 108 -10.52 3.87 -19.51
C ASN A 108 -9.92 5.07 -18.75
N GLY A 109 -8.67 4.99 -18.30
CA GLY A 109 -7.93 6.10 -17.70
C GLY A 109 -8.10 6.27 -16.19
N GLY A 110 -8.91 5.44 -15.53
CA GLY A 110 -8.99 5.40 -14.07
C GLY A 110 -7.84 4.58 -13.44
N GLY A 111 -7.78 4.58 -12.11
CA GLY A 111 -6.85 3.74 -11.33
C GLY A 111 -7.62 2.85 -10.35
N LEU A 112 -7.13 1.62 -10.19
CA LEU A 112 -7.51 0.71 -9.10
C LEU A 112 -6.26 0.43 -8.27
N PHE A 113 -6.36 0.60 -6.96
CA PHE A 113 -5.24 0.47 -6.02
C PHE A 113 -5.61 -0.59 -4.99
N GLU A 114 -5.07 -1.80 -5.16
CA GLU A 114 -5.28 -2.88 -4.21
C GLU A 114 -4.33 -2.71 -3.02
N THR A 115 -4.85 -2.90 -1.82
CA THR A 115 -4.13 -2.65 -0.56
C THR A 115 -3.22 -3.81 -0.15
N GLY A 116 -3.20 -4.91 -0.91
CA GLY A 116 -2.35 -6.07 -0.68
C GLY A 116 -2.81 -7.29 -1.49
N ALA A 117 -1.95 -8.29 -1.60
CA ALA A 117 -2.23 -9.53 -2.36
C ALA A 117 -2.81 -10.68 -1.50
N GLY A 118 -2.94 -10.48 -0.19
CA GLY A 118 -3.38 -11.51 0.76
C GLY A 118 -4.90 -11.67 0.89
N GLY A 119 -5.32 -12.64 1.69
CA GLY A 119 -6.74 -12.83 2.08
C GLY A 119 -7.15 -12.00 3.30
N SER A 120 -8.43 -12.05 3.68
CA SER A 120 -9.04 -11.26 4.78
C SER A 120 -8.75 -11.77 6.21
N ALA A 121 -7.75 -12.63 6.38
CA ALA A 121 -7.21 -13.09 7.66
C ALA A 121 -8.26 -13.46 8.76
N PRO A 122 -9.05 -14.55 8.62
CA PRO A 122 -10.10 -14.93 9.59
C PRO A 122 -9.59 -15.15 11.03
N LYS A 123 -8.33 -15.53 11.20
CA LYS A 123 -7.68 -15.68 12.52
C LYS A 123 -7.45 -14.35 13.24
N HIS A 124 -7.50 -13.21 12.54
CA HIS A 124 -7.41 -11.88 13.14
C HIS A 124 -8.75 -11.52 13.76
N VAL A 125 -9.85 -11.80 13.06
CA VAL A 125 -11.23 -11.63 13.57
C VAL A 125 -11.46 -12.49 14.82
N GLN A 126 -10.97 -13.73 14.83
CA GLN A 126 -11.07 -14.59 16.02
C GLN A 126 -10.37 -13.99 17.25
N GLN A 127 -9.19 -13.37 17.09
CA GLN A 127 -8.51 -12.69 18.19
C GLN A 127 -9.28 -11.44 18.63
N PHE A 128 -9.75 -10.65 17.67
CA PHE A 128 -10.53 -9.46 17.95
C PHE A 128 -11.81 -9.76 18.74
N VAL A 129 -12.56 -10.80 18.37
CA VAL A 129 -13.76 -11.21 19.11
C VAL A 129 -13.43 -11.76 20.50
N ALA A 130 -12.32 -12.50 20.64
CA ALA A 130 -11.96 -13.13 21.90
C ALA A 130 -11.39 -12.15 22.94
N GLU A 131 -10.53 -11.22 22.51
CA GLU A 131 -9.73 -10.37 23.40
C GLU A 131 -9.60 -8.92 22.92
N ASN A 132 -10.46 -8.47 22.01
CA ASN A 132 -10.51 -7.09 21.50
C ASN A 132 -9.15 -6.57 21.05
N HIS A 133 -8.34 -7.39 20.39
CA HIS A 133 -7.05 -7.01 19.84
C HIS A 133 -7.00 -7.38 18.35
N LEU A 134 -6.81 -6.38 17.49
CA LEU A 134 -6.74 -6.57 16.04
C LEU A 134 -5.32 -6.40 15.53
N ARG A 135 -4.65 -7.51 15.22
CA ARG A 135 -3.27 -7.52 14.68
C ARG A 135 -3.17 -7.38 13.15
N TRP A 136 -4.20 -6.84 12.49
CA TRP A 136 -4.16 -6.57 11.06
C TRP A 136 -3.27 -5.38 10.77
N ASP A 137 -2.32 -5.52 9.84
CA ASP A 137 -1.41 -4.46 9.42
C ASP A 137 -1.99 -3.70 8.22
N SER A 138 -2.35 -2.43 8.44
CA SER A 138 -2.96 -1.56 7.42
C SER A 138 -1.93 -0.82 6.55
N LEU A 139 -0.63 -1.15 6.63
CA LEU A 139 0.40 -0.46 5.84
C LEU A 139 0.08 -0.41 4.34
N GLY A 140 -0.40 -1.51 3.76
CA GLY A 140 -0.77 -1.54 2.35
C GLY A 140 -1.97 -0.64 1.99
N GLU A 141 -2.85 -0.36 2.95
CA GLU A 141 -3.94 0.62 2.78
C GLU A 141 -3.38 2.04 2.73
N PHE A 142 -2.37 2.35 3.55
CA PHE A 142 -1.72 3.67 3.59
C PHE A 142 -0.98 3.94 2.27
N LEU A 143 -0.21 2.95 1.81
CA LEU A 143 0.53 3.01 0.55
C LEU A 143 -0.42 3.14 -0.65
N ALA A 144 -1.51 2.37 -0.69
CA ALA A 144 -2.50 2.46 -1.77
C ALA A 144 -3.22 3.83 -1.78
N LEU A 145 -3.49 4.41 -0.60
CA LEU A 145 -4.13 5.71 -0.48
C LEU A 145 -3.23 6.85 -0.98
N ALA A 146 -1.93 6.82 -0.66
CA ALA A 146 -0.97 7.81 -1.16
C ALA A 146 -0.94 7.82 -2.69
N VAL A 147 -0.76 6.65 -3.31
CA VAL A 147 -0.78 6.51 -4.78
C VAL A 147 -2.14 6.90 -5.38
N SER A 148 -3.25 6.62 -4.68
CA SER A 148 -4.56 7.07 -5.12
C SER A 148 -4.66 8.60 -5.17
N PHE A 149 -4.07 9.31 -4.21
CA PHE A 149 -4.01 10.77 -4.22
C PHE A 149 -3.08 11.30 -5.31
N GLU A 150 -1.92 10.70 -5.55
CA GLU A 150 -1.03 11.06 -6.67
C GLU A 150 -1.75 10.92 -8.01
N HIS A 151 -2.47 9.80 -8.20
CA HIS A 151 -3.26 9.58 -9.40
C HIS A 151 -4.32 10.66 -9.57
N LEU A 152 -5.07 10.97 -8.50
CA LEU A 152 -6.06 12.04 -8.52
C LEU A 152 -5.43 13.41 -8.84
N ALA A 153 -4.28 13.70 -8.25
CA ALA A 153 -3.53 14.94 -8.50
C ALA A 153 -3.20 15.09 -9.99
N SER A 154 -2.71 14.01 -10.61
CA SER A 154 -2.37 14.00 -12.03
C SER A 154 -3.60 14.09 -12.94
N VAL A 155 -4.61 13.22 -12.77
CA VAL A 155 -5.73 13.11 -13.71
C VAL A 155 -6.74 14.25 -13.58
N ALA A 156 -6.86 14.86 -12.39
CA ALA A 156 -7.76 15.97 -12.14
C ALA A 156 -7.04 17.32 -12.02
N ASN A 157 -5.71 17.36 -12.21
CA ASN A 157 -4.88 18.54 -11.96
C ASN A 157 -5.15 19.16 -10.58
N ASN A 158 -5.15 18.31 -9.55
CA ASN A 158 -5.52 18.67 -8.18
C ASN A 158 -4.25 18.79 -7.31
N PRO A 159 -3.66 19.99 -7.17
CA PRO A 159 -2.45 20.18 -6.36
C PRO A 159 -2.68 19.88 -4.87
N GLY A 160 -3.91 20.03 -4.36
CA GLY A 160 -4.23 19.65 -2.98
C GLY A 160 -4.14 18.14 -2.75
N ALA A 161 -4.52 17.33 -3.75
CA ALA A 161 -4.32 15.88 -3.70
C ALA A 161 -2.82 15.52 -3.71
N GLN A 162 -1.98 16.26 -4.43
CA GLN A 162 -0.53 16.02 -4.38
C GLN A 162 0.02 16.27 -2.98
N VAL A 163 -0.39 17.36 -2.32
CA VAL A 163 0.03 17.64 -0.94
C VAL A 163 -0.44 16.53 0.01
N LEU A 164 -1.65 16.01 -0.14
CA LEU A 164 -2.14 14.88 0.65
C LEU A 164 -1.31 13.60 0.42
N ALA A 165 -0.90 13.32 -0.81
CA ALA A 165 -0.03 12.19 -1.13
C ALA A 165 1.36 12.34 -0.50
N ASP A 166 2.04 13.46 -0.76
CA ASP A 166 3.42 13.70 -0.31
C ASP A 166 3.53 13.64 1.23
N THR A 167 2.55 14.23 1.92
CA THR A 167 2.49 14.22 3.39
C THR A 167 2.10 12.86 3.96
N LEU A 168 1.29 12.06 3.25
CA LEU A 168 0.96 10.69 3.67
C LEU A 168 2.17 9.75 3.50
N ASP A 169 2.96 9.94 2.44
CA ASP A 169 4.20 9.21 2.24
C ASP A 169 5.22 9.53 3.34
N ALA A 170 5.40 10.82 3.67
CA ALA A 170 6.25 11.24 4.79
C ALA A 170 5.78 10.67 6.13
N ALA A 171 4.48 10.71 6.40
CA ALA A 171 3.89 10.12 7.60
C ALA A 171 4.07 8.59 7.67
N THR A 172 3.95 7.90 6.54
CA THR A 172 4.15 6.45 6.45
C THR A 172 5.62 6.08 6.67
N ALA A 173 6.57 6.86 6.16
CA ALA A 173 7.99 6.68 6.43
C ALA A 173 8.29 6.82 7.93
N ARG A 174 7.82 7.90 8.56
CA ARG A 174 7.96 8.12 10.01
C ARG A 174 7.29 7.01 10.84
N PHE A 175 6.12 6.54 10.41
CA PHE A 175 5.40 5.42 11.04
C PHE A 175 6.24 4.14 11.07
N LEU A 176 6.97 3.85 9.98
CA LEU A 176 7.86 2.70 9.89
C LEU A 176 9.11 2.89 10.76
N ASP A 177 9.73 4.08 10.71
CA ASP A 177 10.93 4.41 11.49
C ASP A 177 10.69 4.34 13.00
N GLU A 178 9.52 4.80 13.46
CA GLU A 178 9.11 4.74 14.87
C GLU A 178 8.52 3.37 15.27
N GLY A 179 8.45 2.40 14.34
CA GLY A 179 8.03 1.03 14.63
C GLY A 179 6.58 0.90 15.10
N ARG A 180 5.66 1.70 14.57
CA ARG A 180 4.25 1.79 15.02
C ARG A 180 3.32 0.73 14.42
N ASN A 181 3.89 -0.36 13.89
CA ASN A 181 3.11 -1.50 13.39
C ASN A 181 2.32 -2.18 14.53
N PRO A 182 1.14 -2.76 14.24
CA PRO A 182 0.39 -3.55 15.22
C PRO A 182 1.23 -4.69 15.81
N SER A 183 1.22 -4.80 17.13
CA SER A 183 1.72 -5.98 17.81
C SER A 183 0.79 -7.16 17.55
N ARG A 184 1.29 -8.36 17.89
CA ARG A 184 0.49 -9.59 17.91
C ARG A 184 -0.04 -9.92 19.30
N ARG A 185 0.39 -9.17 20.32
CA ARG A 185 0.10 -9.41 21.74
C ARG A 185 -0.96 -8.44 22.25
N CYS A 186 -1.99 -8.99 22.87
CA CYS A 186 -2.99 -8.22 23.59
C CYS A 186 -2.35 -7.38 24.72
N GLY A 187 -2.84 -6.15 24.91
CA GLY A 187 -2.27 -5.16 25.83
C GLY A 187 -1.15 -4.30 25.23
N GLU A 188 -0.80 -4.54 23.95
CA GLU A 188 0.11 -3.69 23.18
C GLU A 188 -0.65 -2.98 22.04
N ILE A 189 0.05 -2.09 21.33
CA ILE A 189 -0.51 -1.40 20.16
C ILE A 189 -1.11 -2.41 19.17
N ASP A 190 -2.34 -2.16 18.75
CA ASP A 190 -3.04 -2.95 17.72
C ASP A 190 -3.33 -2.10 16.48
N ASN A 191 -4.12 -2.60 15.54
CA ASN A 191 -4.52 -1.89 14.32
C ASN A 191 -5.06 -0.47 14.61
N ARG A 192 -5.91 -0.29 15.61
CA ARG A 192 -6.49 1.02 15.93
C ARG A 192 -5.42 2.00 16.44
N GLY A 193 -4.50 1.50 17.25
CA GLY A 193 -3.35 2.28 17.70
C GLY A 193 -2.43 2.69 16.53
N SER A 194 -2.19 1.79 15.58
CA SER A 194 -1.41 2.12 14.37
C SER A 194 -2.07 3.23 13.52
N GLN A 195 -3.40 3.19 13.39
CA GLN A 195 -4.18 4.22 12.69
C GLN A 195 -4.11 5.58 13.39
N TYR A 196 -4.11 5.62 14.73
CA TYR A 196 -3.88 6.85 15.48
C TYR A 196 -2.51 7.47 15.16
N TYR A 197 -1.43 6.68 15.21
CA TYR A 197 -0.09 7.20 14.94
C TYR A 197 0.05 7.72 13.51
N LEU A 198 -0.48 6.99 12.52
CA LEU A 198 -0.51 7.49 11.14
C LEU A 198 -1.29 8.80 11.04
N ALA A 199 -2.50 8.88 11.61
CA ALA A 199 -3.31 10.09 11.56
C ALA A 199 -2.60 11.29 12.21
N ARG A 200 -1.91 11.06 13.33
CA ARG A 200 -1.09 12.09 13.99
C ARG A 200 0.03 12.56 13.07
N TYR A 201 0.88 11.64 12.59
CA TYR A 201 2.03 12.02 11.77
C TYR A 201 1.57 12.74 10.51
N TRP A 202 0.51 12.23 9.87
CA TRP A 202 -0.02 12.86 8.67
C TRP A 202 -0.58 14.26 8.93
N ALA A 203 -1.28 14.47 10.05
CA ALA A 203 -1.73 15.80 10.45
C ALA A 203 -0.54 16.75 10.76
N GLU A 204 0.52 16.26 11.39
CA GLU A 204 1.76 17.02 11.64
C GLU A 204 2.46 17.43 10.33
N GLU A 205 2.58 16.52 9.36
CA GLU A 205 3.13 16.81 8.02
C GLU A 205 2.26 17.82 7.26
N LEU A 206 0.92 17.62 7.27
CA LEU A 206 -0.02 18.53 6.62
C LEU A 206 0.00 19.93 7.22
N ALA A 207 0.13 20.04 8.55
CA ALA A 207 0.20 21.33 9.23
C ALA A 207 1.54 22.05 9.05
N SER A 208 2.61 21.34 8.70
CA SER A 208 3.97 21.90 8.61
C SER A 208 4.43 22.22 7.19
N GLN A 209 3.84 21.60 6.17
CA GLN A 209 4.15 21.90 4.77
C GLN A 209 3.76 23.33 4.35
N ASP A 210 4.45 23.86 3.35
CA ASP A 210 4.29 25.23 2.82
C ASP A 210 3.67 25.30 1.42
N ALA A 211 3.47 24.15 0.77
CA ALA A 211 2.93 24.04 -0.58
C ALA A 211 1.43 24.43 -0.67
N ASN A 212 0.67 24.25 0.40
CA ASN A 212 -0.74 24.62 0.51
C ASN A 212 -1.07 25.19 1.91
N PRO A 213 -0.98 26.52 2.10
CA PRO A 213 -1.23 27.16 3.38
C PRO A 213 -2.64 26.96 3.95
N ASP A 214 -3.65 26.81 3.09
CA ASP A 214 -5.04 26.60 3.53
C ASP A 214 -5.21 25.21 4.14
N LEU A 215 -4.64 24.17 3.51
CA LEU A 215 -4.58 22.83 4.10
C LEU A 215 -3.78 22.84 5.40
N ALA A 216 -2.63 23.52 5.45
CA ALA A 216 -1.85 23.63 6.69
C ALA A 216 -2.66 24.25 7.83
N ALA A 217 -3.37 25.35 7.56
CA ALA A 217 -4.22 26.01 8.54
C ALA A 217 -5.40 25.13 9.00
N GLN A 218 -5.99 24.34 8.09
CA GLN A 218 -7.08 23.41 8.40
C GLN A 218 -6.60 22.25 9.31
N PHE A 219 -5.40 21.72 9.07
CA PHE A 219 -4.87 20.58 9.83
C PHE A 219 -4.13 20.98 11.11
N ALA A 220 -3.68 22.23 11.25
CA ALA A 220 -3.03 22.73 12.46
C ALA A 220 -3.79 22.44 13.78
N PRO A 221 -5.10 22.73 13.92
CA PRO A 221 -5.84 22.40 15.15
C PRO A 221 -5.96 20.89 15.39
N VAL A 222 -6.07 20.09 14.33
CA VAL A 222 -6.17 18.62 14.40
C VAL A 222 -4.84 18.03 14.87
N ALA A 223 -3.73 18.43 14.25
CA ALA A 223 -2.39 18.01 14.63
C ALA A 223 -2.12 18.32 16.11
N LYS A 224 -2.46 19.54 16.55
CA LYS A 224 -2.34 19.93 17.95
C LYS A 224 -3.17 19.04 18.88
N ALA A 225 -4.44 18.79 18.55
CA ALA A 225 -5.31 17.95 19.37
C ALA A 225 -4.81 16.49 19.47
N LEU A 226 -4.29 15.94 18.37
CA LEU A 226 -3.74 14.58 18.35
C LEU A 226 -2.45 14.45 19.16
N VAL A 227 -1.59 15.48 19.15
CA VAL A 227 -0.36 15.54 19.95
C VAL A 227 -0.69 15.72 21.43
N ASP A 228 -1.50 16.71 21.78
CA ASP A 228 -1.86 17.00 23.17
C ASP A 228 -2.65 15.83 23.81
N GLY A 229 -3.44 15.11 23.00
CA GLY A 229 -4.28 14.00 23.42
C GLY A 229 -3.59 12.62 23.44
N GLU A 230 -2.32 12.51 23.05
CA GLU A 230 -1.64 11.22 22.80
C GLU A 230 -1.80 10.21 23.95
N GLN A 231 -1.50 10.64 25.18
CA GLN A 231 -1.55 9.75 26.33
C GLN A 231 -2.98 9.23 26.60
N ALA A 232 -3.99 10.11 26.48
CA ALA A 232 -5.38 9.73 26.67
C ALA A 232 -5.84 8.78 25.56
N ILE A 233 -5.56 9.11 24.29
CA ILE A 233 -5.94 8.29 23.13
C ILE A 233 -5.33 6.90 23.23
N THR A 234 -4.02 6.81 23.44
CA THR A 234 -3.32 5.52 23.52
C THR A 234 -3.81 4.67 24.70
N SER A 235 -4.11 5.30 25.84
CA SER A 235 -4.69 4.60 26.99
C SER A 235 -6.09 4.08 26.67
N GLU A 236 -6.98 4.91 26.13
CA GLU A 236 -8.34 4.52 25.73
C GLU A 236 -8.34 3.35 24.72
N LEU A 237 -7.39 3.33 23.79
CA LEU A 237 -7.25 2.24 22.80
C LEU A 237 -6.69 0.94 23.39
N ILE A 238 -5.91 1.00 24.47
CA ILE A 238 -5.36 -0.18 25.16
C ILE A 238 -6.33 -0.75 26.18
N GLU A 239 -7.04 0.12 26.92
CA GLU A 239 -7.94 -0.27 28.02
C GLU A 239 -9.10 -1.17 27.58
N VAL A 240 -9.53 -1.07 26.32
CA VAL A 240 -10.59 -1.93 25.78
C VAL A 240 -10.11 -3.36 25.49
N GLN A 241 -8.80 -3.58 25.34
CA GLN A 241 -8.23 -4.87 25.02
C GLN A 241 -8.35 -5.86 26.19
N GLY A 242 -8.27 -7.16 25.90
CA GLY A 242 -8.40 -8.24 26.88
C GLY A 242 -9.84 -8.63 27.19
N ASN A 243 -10.82 -7.86 26.68
CA ASN A 243 -12.24 -8.13 26.86
C ASN A 243 -12.85 -8.73 25.57
N PRO A 244 -13.83 -9.64 25.65
CA PRO A 244 -14.53 -10.11 24.46
C PRO A 244 -15.33 -9.01 23.77
N VAL A 245 -15.44 -9.08 22.44
CA VAL A 245 -16.27 -8.17 21.62
C VAL A 245 -17.44 -8.94 21.03
N ASN A 246 -18.66 -8.44 21.22
CA ASN A 246 -19.82 -8.94 20.49
C ASN A 246 -20.07 -8.09 19.25
N LEU A 247 -19.98 -8.71 18.07
CA LEU A 247 -20.27 -8.06 16.78
C LEU A 247 -21.67 -8.36 16.25
N ASP A 248 -22.44 -9.23 16.92
CA ASP A 248 -23.75 -9.71 16.46
C ASP A 248 -23.73 -10.22 15.00
N GLY A 249 -22.63 -10.92 14.65
CA GLY A 249 -22.41 -11.45 13.32
C GLY A 249 -20.93 -11.67 13.02
N TYR A 250 -20.64 -12.36 11.92
CA TYR A 250 -19.28 -12.57 11.42
C TYR A 250 -19.14 -12.07 9.99
N TYR A 251 -19.87 -12.66 9.04
CA TYR A 251 -19.89 -12.17 7.65
C TYR A 251 -20.73 -10.90 7.46
N SER A 252 -21.69 -10.68 8.35
CA SER A 252 -22.58 -9.52 8.37
C SER A 252 -22.76 -9.06 9.82
N PRO A 253 -21.73 -8.45 10.43
CA PRO A 253 -21.82 -7.93 11.80
C PRO A 253 -22.76 -6.72 11.88
N SER A 254 -23.25 -6.40 13.07
CA SER A 254 -23.95 -5.14 13.32
C SER A 254 -23.00 -3.96 13.10
N THR A 255 -23.37 -3.05 12.20
CA THR A 255 -22.60 -1.84 11.90
C THR A 255 -22.39 -0.98 13.14
N GLU A 256 -23.39 -0.87 14.01
CA GLU A 256 -23.32 -0.09 15.25
C GLU A 256 -22.29 -0.69 16.21
N LEU A 257 -22.36 -2.00 16.46
CA LEU A 257 -21.44 -2.70 17.37
C LEU A 257 -20.01 -2.71 16.82
N ALA A 258 -19.84 -2.94 15.51
CA ALA A 258 -18.53 -2.89 14.87
C ALA A 258 -17.93 -1.48 14.93
N THR A 259 -18.73 -0.43 14.71
CA THR A 259 -18.27 0.97 14.80
C THR A 259 -17.83 1.30 16.22
N ALA A 260 -18.62 0.94 17.23
CA ALA A 260 -18.28 1.18 18.63
C ALA A 260 -16.99 0.45 19.04
N ALA A 261 -16.82 -0.81 18.60
CA ALA A 261 -15.63 -1.59 18.90
C ALA A 261 -14.36 -1.08 18.17
N MET A 262 -14.51 -0.57 16.95
CA MET A 262 -13.38 -0.07 16.14
C MET A 262 -13.00 1.37 16.44
N ARG A 263 -13.91 2.17 17.03
CA ARG A 263 -13.68 3.58 17.37
C ARG A 263 -13.89 3.87 18.87
N PRO A 264 -13.23 3.14 19.79
CA PRO A 264 -13.52 3.25 21.22
C PRO A 264 -12.94 4.52 21.87
N SER A 265 -11.90 5.12 21.28
CA SER A 265 -11.29 6.33 21.84
C SER A 265 -12.14 7.56 21.55
N LYS A 266 -12.81 8.07 22.59
CA LYS A 266 -13.59 9.30 22.51
C LYS A 266 -12.69 10.48 22.17
N THR A 267 -11.53 10.58 22.82
CA THR A 267 -10.57 11.67 22.61
C THR A 267 -10.10 11.70 21.15
N PHE A 268 -9.83 10.54 20.55
CA PHE A 268 -9.43 10.47 19.15
C PHE A 268 -10.58 10.86 18.21
N ASN A 269 -11.79 10.37 18.46
CA ASN A 269 -12.97 10.73 17.67
C ASN A 269 -13.25 12.24 17.69
N GLU A 270 -13.09 12.90 18.85
CA GLU A 270 -13.26 14.34 18.99
C GLU A 270 -12.17 15.13 18.27
N ALA A 271 -10.91 14.66 18.29
CA ALA A 271 -9.82 15.27 17.53
C ALA A 271 -10.05 15.21 16.01
N ILE A 272 -10.51 14.07 15.49
CA ILE A 272 -10.85 13.92 14.06
C ILE A 272 -12.06 14.79 13.67
N ALA A 273 -13.05 14.97 14.56
CA ALA A 273 -14.23 15.79 14.30
C ALA A 273 -13.92 17.28 14.10
N LEU A 274 -12.70 17.75 14.41
CA LEU A 274 -12.26 19.12 14.11
C LEU A 274 -12.14 19.39 12.59
N LEU A 275 -12.11 18.36 11.74
CA LEU A 275 -12.01 18.51 10.28
C LEU A 275 -13.31 18.94 9.59
N GLY A 276 -14.46 18.92 10.29
CA GLY A 276 -15.77 19.27 9.75
C GLY A 276 -16.60 18.06 9.35
#